data_AF-A0A2S3H6C7-F1
#
_entry.id   AF-A0A2S3H6C7-F1
#
_cell.length_a   1.000
_cell.length_b   1.000
_cell.length_c   1.000
_cell.angle_alpha   90.00
_cell.angle_beta   90.00
_cell.angle_gamma   90.00
#
_symmetry.space_group_name_H-M   'P 1'
#
loop_
_entity.id
_entity.type
_entity.pdbx_description
1 polymer ?
#
loop_
_entity_poly.entity_id
_entity_poly.type
_entity_poly.pdbx_seq_one_letter_code
_entity_poly.pdbx_strand_id
1 'polypeptide(L)'
;MKSYRLSELSDAELRGLKARPRIDFSSIFGTVNPIVEDVRVRGDAAVKDYTEKFDKVTLDDVVVCVIDLPDAELDPAVKEAFDVAYDNIYAFHVSQKLPEKTVENMKGVRCKRITRCIGSVGLYVPGGTAVLPSTALMLAVPAQIAGCKTIVLATPPSRDGSICKEVLYCAKKAGVTHILKAGGAQAISAMAWGTASCPKVEKIFGPGNQYVTAAKMILQNSEAMVSIDMPAGPSEVLVIADKYANPVHVAADLLSQAEHGPDSQVVLVIAGDGVDLDAIEAEVSKQCNALPRGEFASKALSHSFTVFSKDMVEAISFSNLYAPEHLIINVKDAEQWEELIENAGSVFLGQWTPESVGDYASGTNHVLPTYGYARMYSGVSLNSFLKYITVQSLTEEGLRKLGPYVAKMAEVEGLEAHKRAVTLRLQEEHDAEEEDVPPCFEVPAEDSPRSTSSNKRGSSTSTTGASHSKKSKSAYFNMFRSMVKQNSEVSGAKLQMMKERQAEKKMKEQQESTQHEAVIQCALEAGIEPGSPEYLALGYLCGSAIMTRLFFKCQTPEQRIAFIRRYMKAENLD
;
A
#
# COMPACT_ATOMS: atom_id res chain seq x y z
N MET A 1 -8.82 13.15 32.79
CA MET A 1 -7.90 13.34 31.64
C MET A 1 -7.57 14.84 31.50
N LYS A 2 -6.70 15.29 30.60
CA LYS A 2 -6.61 16.74 30.33
C LYS A 2 -7.86 17.19 29.57
N SER A 3 -8.39 18.38 29.86
CA SER A 3 -9.61 18.89 29.23
C SER A 3 -9.36 20.21 28.50
N TYR A 4 -9.97 20.37 27.33
CA TYR A 4 -9.83 21.54 26.46
C TYR A 4 -11.20 21.99 25.94
N ARG A 5 -11.40 23.29 25.74
CA ARG A 5 -12.59 23.82 25.06
C ARG A 5 -12.20 24.39 23.71
N LEU A 6 -12.81 23.91 22.61
CA LEU A 6 -12.39 24.29 21.26
C LEU A 6 -12.43 25.80 21.01
N SER A 7 -13.43 26.50 21.56
CA SER A 7 -13.57 27.95 21.45
C SER A 7 -12.46 28.76 22.13
N GLU A 8 -11.66 28.15 22.99
CA GLU A 8 -10.59 28.79 23.77
C GLU A 8 -9.20 28.51 23.19
N LEU A 9 -9.08 27.63 22.21
CA LEU A 9 -7.81 27.24 21.61
C LEU A 9 -7.43 28.17 20.45
N SER A 10 -6.16 28.55 20.39
CA SER A 10 -5.58 29.06 19.16
C SER A 10 -5.48 27.95 18.10
N ASP A 11 -5.39 28.34 16.84
CA ASP A 11 -5.12 27.43 15.72
C ASP A 11 -3.89 26.55 15.94
N ALA A 12 -2.85 27.08 16.59
CA ALA A 12 -1.63 26.33 16.87
C ALA A 12 -1.86 25.24 17.92
N GLU A 13 -2.59 25.55 18.99
CA GLU A 13 -2.95 24.59 20.05
C GLU A 13 -3.89 23.51 19.51
N LEU A 14 -4.91 23.90 18.74
CA LEU A 14 -5.82 22.97 18.07
C LEU A 14 -5.07 22.00 17.15
N ARG A 15 -4.13 22.52 16.33
CA ARG A 15 -3.26 21.67 15.51
C ARG A 15 -2.33 20.81 16.33
N GLY A 16 -1.95 21.22 17.54
CA GLY A 16 -1.15 20.44 18.47
C GLY A 16 -1.88 19.20 18.99
N LEU A 17 -3.20 19.27 19.19
CA LEU A 17 -4.01 18.15 19.69
C LEU A 17 -4.08 16.94 18.72
N LYS A 18 -3.74 17.11 17.43
CA LYS A 18 -3.67 15.97 16.49
C LYS A 18 -2.43 15.10 16.68
N ALA A 19 -1.45 15.56 17.47
CA ALA A 19 -0.20 14.85 17.69
C ALA A 19 -0.41 13.62 18.57
N ARG A 20 0.16 12.49 18.15
CA ARG A 20 0.09 11.21 18.88
C ARG A 20 1.35 11.02 19.74
N PRO A 21 1.26 10.25 20.83
CA PRO A 21 2.38 9.88 21.70
C PRO A 21 3.27 8.81 21.03
N ARG A 22 3.90 9.15 19.90
CA ARG A 22 4.79 8.22 19.18
C ARG A 22 6.23 8.70 19.15
N ILE A 23 7.16 7.75 19.16
CA ILE A 23 8.56 8.03 18.85
C ILE A 23 8.66 8.40 17.36
N ASP A 24 9.56 9.33 17.03
CA ASP A 24 9.80 9.68 15.64
C ASP A 24 10.34 8.48 14.84
N PHE A 25 9.85 8.32 13.61
CA PHE A 25 10.18 7.16 12.77
C PHE A 25 11.68 7.04 12.49
N SER A 26 12.38 8.17 12.31
CA SER A 26 13.82 8.16 12.03
C SER A 26 14.63 7.50 13.14
N SER A 27 14.23 7.71 14.39
CA SER A 27 14.90 7.13 15.57
C SER A 27 14.67 5.62 15.66
N ILE A 28 13.45 5.16 15.36
CA ILE A 28 13.10 3.73 15.35
C ILE A 28 13.83 3.00 14.22
N PHE A 29 13.99 3.64 13.06
CA PHE A 29 14.64 3.03 11.90
C PHE A 29 16.09 2.62 12.18
N GLY A 30 16.83 3.40 13.00
CA GLY A 30 18.19 3.02 13.43
C GLY A 30 18.24 1.72 14.23
N THR A 31 17.16 1.37 14.94
CA THR A 31 17.05 0.11 15.70
C THR A 31 16.57 -1.05 14.82
N VAL A 32 15.69 -0.76 13.86
CA VAL A 32 15.03 -1.79 13.04
C VAL A 32 15.87 -2.22 11.83
N ASN A 33 16.56 -1.28 11.17
CA ASN A 33 17.38 -1.58 9.98
C ASN A 33 18.41 -2.70 10.20
N PRO A 34 19.16 -2.73 11.32
CA PRO A 34 20.10 -3.82 11.58
C PRO A 34 19.42 -5.20 11.61
N ILE A 35 18.22 -5.30 12.20
CA ILE A 35 17.46 -6.56 12.26
C ILE A 35 16.99 -6.97 10.85
N VAL A 36 16.48 -6.00 10.09
CA VAL A 36 16.01 -6.25 8.72
C VAL A 36 17.14 -6.78 7.85
N GLU A 37 18.29 -6.10 7.88
CA GLU A 37 19.46 -6.47 7.08
C GLU A 37 20.07 -7.81 7.52
N ASP A 38 20.12 -8.07 8.82
CA ASP A 38 20.65 -9.33 9.33
C ASP A 38 19.81 -10.55 8.88
N VAL A 39 18.48 -10.43 8.88
CA VAL A 39 17.60 -11.48 8.33
C VAL A 39 17.77 -11.63 6.81
N ARG A 40 17.96 -10.53 6.07
CA ARG A 40 18.25 -10.59 4.63
C ARG A 40 19.53 -11.38 4.32
N VAL A 41 20.56 -11.24 5.16
CA VAL A 41 21.87 -11.88 4.95
C VAL A 41 21.91 -13.31 5.49
N ARG A 42 21.37 -13.56 6.69
CA ARG A 42 21.51 -14.84 7.40
C ARG A 42 20.26 -15.72 7.38
N GLY A 43 19.14 -15.22 6.87
CA GLY A 43 17.88 -15.98 6.77
C GLY A 43 17.41 -16.52 8.13
N ASP A 44 17.05 -17.80 8.15
CA ASP A 44 16.45 -18.47 9.33
C ASP A 44 17.32 -18.41 10.58
N ALA A 45 18.65 -18.37 10.44
CA ALA A 45 19.55 -18.28 11.57
C ALA A 45 19.34 -16.97 12.35
N ALA A 46 19.22 -15.83 11.65
CA ALA A 46 18.92 -14.55 12.30
C ALA A 46 17.52 -14.54 12.91
N VAL A 47 16.52 -15.13 12.24
CA VAL A 47 15.17 -15.23 12.78
C VAL A 47 15.15 -16.00 14.10
N LYS A 48 15.86 -17.13 14.18
CA LYS A 48 16.02 -17.91 15.43
C LYS A 48 16.70 -17.10 16.52
N ASP A 49 17.83 -16.46 16.21
CA ASP A 49 18.59 -15.65 17.17
C ASP A 49 17.73 -14.52 17.77
N TYR A 50 16.95 -13.83 16.94
CA TYR A 50 16.06 -12.76 17.41
C TYR A 50 14.84 -13.28 18.16
N THR A 51 14.33 -14.45 17.81
CA THR A 51 13.25 -15.13 18.56
C THR A 51 13.74 -15.53 19.95
N GLU A 52 14.95 -16.12 20.05
CA GLU A 52 15.57 -16.43 21.34
C GLU A 52 15.85 -15.15 22.14
N LYS A 53 16.35 -14.10 21.49
CA LYS A 53 16.68 -12.84 22.15
C LYS A 53 15.46 -12.12 22.71
N PHE A 54 14.39 -11.99 21.92
CA PHE A 54 13.23 -11.16 22.28
C PHE A 54 12.10 -11.96 22.90
N ASP A 55 11.76 -13.11 22.31
CA ASP A 55 10.64 -13.96 22.76
C ASP A 55 11.09 -14.99 23.81
N LYS A 56 12.41 -15.18 24.00
CA LYS A 56 13.02 -16.12 24.96
C LYS A 56 12.71 -17.58 24.64
N VAL A 57 12.61 -17.89 23.35
CA VAL A 57 12.26 -19.21 22.83
C VAL A 57 13.29 -19.64 21.78
N THR A 58 13.89 -20.81 21.98
CA THR A 58 14.72 -21.47 20.97
C THR A 58 13.85 -22.39 20.13
N LEU A 59 13.94 -22.28 18.81
CA LEU A 59 13.15 -23.07 17.86
C LEU A 59 14.04 -23.89 16.92
N ASP A 60 13.67 -25.14 16.70
CA ASP A 60 14.25 -25.98 15.65
C ASP A 60 13.74 -25.57 14.27
N ASP A 61 12.42 -25.46 14.11
CA ASP A 61 11.79 -24.99 12.88
C ASP A 61 11.12 -23.64 13.11
N VAL A 62 11.43 -22.65 12.28
CA VAL A 62 10.79 -21.32 12.32
C VAL A 62 9.52 -21.25 11.48
N VAL A 63 9.41 -22.07 10.42
CA VAL A 63 8.21 -22.15 9.58
C VAL A 63 7.64 -23.56 9.61
N VAL A 64 6.31 -23.64 9.68
CA VAL A 64 5.55 -24.88 9.57
C VAL A 64 4.47 -24.75 8.51
N CYS A 65 4.25 -25.82 7.75
CA CYS A 65 3.13 -25.92 6.81
C CYS A 65 1.85 -26.21 7.60
N VAL A 66 0.81 -25.41 7.40
CA VAL A 66 -0.43 -25.50 8.20
C VAL A 66 -1.17 -26.82 7.98
N ILE A 67 -1.04 -27.39 6.78
CA ILE A 67 -1.68 -28.67 6.43
C ILE A 67 -1.10 -29.87 7.19
N ASP A 68 0.15 -29.77 7.63
CA ASP A 68 0.83 -30.85 8.36
C ASP A 68 0.52 -30.82 9.87
N LEU A 69 -0.08 -29.72 10.36
CA LEU A 69 -0.46 -29.58 11.75
C LEU A 69 -1.81 -30.27 12.01
N PRO A 70 -2.00 -30.90 13.18
CA PRO A 70 -3.31 -31.39 13.59
C PRO A 70 -4.28 -30.22 13.82
N ASP A 71 -5.58 -30.49 13.75
CA ASP A 71 -6.58 -29.51 14.13
C ASP A 71 -6.47 -29.21 15.62
N ALA A 72 -6.61 -27.93 15.98
CA ALA A 72 -6.49 -27.47 17.35
C ALA A 72 -7.75 -27.84 18.15
N GLU A 73 -7.58 -28.49 19.30
CA GLU A 73 -8.67 -28.75 20.24
C GLU A 73 -8.98 -27.49 21.05
N LEU A 74 -10.20 -26.96 20.86
CA LEU A 74 -10.71 -25.78 21.56
C LEU A 74 -11.89 -26.16 22.44
N ASP A 75 -12.11 -25.35 23.48
CA ASP A 75 -13.39 -25.36 24.18
C ASP A 75 -14.53 -25.10 23.19
N PRO A 76 -15.66 -25.84 23.25
CA PRO A 76 -16.75 -25.69 22.28
C PRO A 76 -17.30 -24.26 22.18
N ALA A 77 -17.41 -23.53 23.30
CA ALA A 77 -17.92 -22.16 23.30
C ALA A 77 -16.91 -21.19 22.67
N VAL A 78 -15.61 -21.41 22.90
CA VAL A 78 -14.54 -20.63 22.24
C VAL A 78 -14.57 -20.86 20.72
N LYS A 79 -14.69 -22.12 20.30
CA LYS A 79 -14.82 -22.47 18.88
C LYS A 79 -16.05 -21.83 18.24
N GLU A 80 -17.20 -21.91 18.89
CA GLU A 80 -18.45 -21.30 18.41
C GLU A 80 -18.31 -19.78 18.26
N ALA A 81 -17.70 -19.09 19.23
CA ALA A 81 -17.47 -17.65 19.14
C ALA A 81 -16.60 -17.26 17.93
N PHE A 82 -15.51 -17.99 17.68
CA PHE A 82 -14.67 -17.75 16.49
C PHE A 82 -15.33 -18.17 15.18
N ASP A 83 -16.24 -19.15 15.22
CA ASP A 83 -17.06 -19.52 14.06
C ASP A 83 -18.04 -18.39 13.69
N VAL A 84 -18.75 -17.82 14.67
CA VAL A 84 -19.61 -16.65 14.47
C VAL A 84 -18.82 -15.46 13.93
N ALA A 85 -17.66 -15.17 14.51
CA ALA A 85 -16.77 -14.10 14.04
C ALA A 85 -16.36 -14.32 12.58
N TYR A 86 -15.90 -15.53 12.24
CA TYR A 86 -15.52 -15.88 10.87
C TYR A 86 -16.69 -15.69 9.90
N ASP A 87 -17.89 -16.16 10.25
CA ASP A 87 -19.05 -16.10 9.35
C ASP A 87 -19.46 -14.65 9.05
N ASN A 88 -19.47 -13.78 10.07
CA ASN A 88 -19.76 -12.36 9.90
C ASN A 88 -18.67 -11.63 9.09
N ILE A 89 -17.40 -11.88 9.39
CA ILE A 89 -16.26 -11.30 8.65
C ILE A 89 -16.30 -11.74 7.20
N TYR A 90 -16.55 -13.02 6.94
CA TYR A 90 -16.65 -13.58 5.59
C TYR A 90 -17.79 -12.93 4.83
N ALA A 91 -18.98 -12.85 5.43
CA ALA A 91 -20.17 -12.24 4.83
C ALA A 91 -19.94 -10.76 4.47
N PHE A 92 -19.32 -9.99 5.37
CA PHE A 92 -19.02 -8.59 5.10
C PHE A 92 -18.01 -8.45 3.95
N HIS A 93 -16.91 -9.18 3.97
CA HIS A 93 -15.85 -9.05 2.96
C HIS A 93 -16.24 -9.62 1.59
N VAL A 94 -17.05 -10.68 1.54
CA VAL A 94 -17.51 -11.23 0.25
C VAL A 94 -18.47 -10.28 -0.45
N SER A 95 -19.25 -9.48 0.30
CA SER A 95 -20.16 -8.48 -0.26
C SER A 95 -19.45 -7.37 -1.04
N GLN A 96 -18.14 -7.17 -0.79
CA GLN A 96 -17.30 -6.16 -1.46
C GLN A 96 -16.87 -6.57 -2.88
N LYS A 97 -17.22 -7.76 -3.36
CA LYS A 97 -16.90 -8.21 -4.73
C LYS A 97 -17.62 -7.35 -5.77
N LEU A 98 -16.85 -6.59 -6.54
CA LEU A 98 -17.36 -5.78 -7.64
C LEU A 98 -17.51 -6.61 -8.93
N PRO A 99 -18.65 -6.50 -9.65
CA PRO A 99 -18.80 -7.14 -10.95
C PRO A 99 -17.88 -6.49 -12.00
N GLU A 100 -17.31 -7.32 -12.90
CA GLU A 100 -16.51 -6.83 -14.01
C GLU A 100 -17.42 -6.19 -15.08
N LYS A 101 -17.34 -4.86 -15.24
CA LYS A 101 -18.08 -4.11 -16.26
C LYS A 101 -17.19 -3.76 -17.44
N THR A 102 -17.69 -3.99 -18.66
CA THR A 102 -17.07 -3.46 -19.89
C THR A 102 -17.68 -2.11 -20.22
N VAL A 103 -16.83 -1.15 -20.55
CA VAL A 103 -17.19 0.22 -20.97
C VAL A 103 -16.81 0.39 -22.44
N GLU A 104 -17.77 0.81 -23.24
CA GLU A 104 -17.60 1.12 -24.67
C GLU A 104 -18.17 2.50 -24.96
N ASN A 105 -17.37 3.54 -24.70
CA ASN A 105 -17.81 4.92 -24.90
C ASN A 105 -17.77 5.34 -26.37
N MET A 106 -16.79 4.82 -27.11
CA MET A 106 -16.74 4.88 -28.57
C MET A 106 -16.99 3.48 -29.12
N LYS A 107 -17.91 3.35 -30.07
CA LYS A 107 -18.16 2.08 -30.74
C LYS A 107 -16.85 1.54 -31.32
N GLY A 108 -16.52 0.29 -30.98
CA GLY A 108 -15.30 -0.39 -31.37
C GLY A 108 -14.12 -0.19 -30.41
N VAL A 109 -14.25 0.57 -29.33
CA VAL A 109 -13.21 0.81 -28.31
C VAL A 109 -13.71 0.33 -26.95
N ARG A 110 -13.37 -0.91 -26.61
CA ARG A 110 -13.82 -1.55 -25.35
C ARG A 110 -12.72 -1.52 -24.31
N CYS A 111 -13.05 -1.03 -23.13
CA CYS A 111 -12.19 -1.03 -21.95
C CYS A 111 -12.88 -1.77 -20.81
N LYS A 112 -12.13 -2.56 -20.04
CA LYS A 112 -12.64 -3.17 -18.80
C LYS A 112 -11.55 -3.26 -17.74
N ARG A 113 -11.97 -3.50 -16.50
CA ARG A 113 -11.08 -3.76 -15.36
C ARG A 113 -11.34 -5.18 -14.87
N ILE A 114 -10.30 -6.01 -14.88
CA ILE A 114 -10.35 -7.39 -14.38
C ILE A 114 -9.65 -7.49 -13.03
N THR A 115 -10.14 -8.37 -12.17
CA THR A 115 -9.65 -8.51 -10.80
C THR A 115 -8.73 -9.71 -10.66
N ARG A 116 -7.55 -9.55 -10.05
CA ARG A 116 -6.61 -10.65 -9.78
C ARG A 116 -6.07 -10.57 -8.36
N CYS A 117 -5.92 -11.71 -7.68
CA CYS A 117 -5.29 -11.75 -6.37
C CYS A 117 -3.81 -11.36 -6.43
N ILE A 118 -3.30 -10.83 -5.33
CA ILE A 118 -1.86 -10.87 -5.03
C ILE A 118 -1.49 -12.34 -4.82
N GLY A 119 -0.39 -12.80 -5.43
CA GLY A 119 -0.03 -14.21 -5.49
C GLY A 119 0.41 -14.75 -4.13
N SER A 120 1.22 -13.97 -3.40
CA SER A 120 1.77 -14.32 -2.08
C SER A 120 1.60 -13.16 -1.10
N VAL A 121 1.01 -13.42 0.07
CA VAL A 121 0.76 -12.41 1.11
C VAL A 121 1.26 -12.88 2.48
N GLY A 122 1.81 -11.93 3.25
CA GLY A 122 2.27 -12.14 4.62
C GLY A 122 1.34 -11.44 5.60
N LEU A 123 0.89 -12.13 6.64
CA LEU A 123 -0.07 -11.65 7.63
C LEU A 123 0.61 -11.66 8.99
N TYR A 124 0.88 -10.48 9.56
CA TYR A 124 1.43 -10.39 10.90
C TYR A 124 0.30 -10.36 11.94
N VAL A 125 0.32 -11.33 12.85
CA VAL A 125 -0.61 -11.44 13.98
C VAL A 125 0.17 -11.21 15.26
N PRO A 126 -0.10 -10.08 15.97
CA PRO A 126 0.60 -9.78 17.22
C PRO A 126 0.45 -10.89 18.27
N GLY A 127 1.49 -11.03 19.08
CA GLY A 127 1.52 -11.88 20.27
C GLY A 127 2.39 -11.24 21.35
N GLY A 128 2.78 -12.01 22.36
CA GLY A 128 3.59 -11.54 23.48
C GLY A 128 2.74 -11.26 24.72
N THR A 129 2.42 -10.00 25.01
CA THR A 129 1.64 -9.61 26.21
C THR A 129 0.14 -9.88 26.09
N ALA A 130 -0.36 -10.04 24.87
CA ALA A 130 -1.70 -10.52 24.52
C ALA A 130 -1.59 -11.28 23.19
N VAL A 131 -2.39 -12.32 23.03
CA VAL A 131 -2.48 -13.09 21.77
C VAL A 131 -3.77 -12.69 21.07
N LEU A 132 -3.72 -12.42 19.76
CA LEU A 132 -4.84 -11.85 19.00
C LEU A 132 -5.35 -12.75 17.87
N PRO A 133 -6.10 -13.84 18.15
CA PRO A 133 -6.69 -14.68 17.11
C PRO A 133 -7.72 -13.96 16.24
N SER A 134 -8.35 -12.89 16.74
CA SER A 134 -9.23 -12.02 15.96
C SER A 134 -8.50 -11.43 14.74
N THR A 135 -7.27 -10.93 14.92
CA THR A 135 -6.44 -10.42 13.82
C THR A 135 -6.13 -11.48 12.76
N ALA A 136 -5.98 -12.75 13.17
CA ALA A 136 -5.80 -13.84 12.22
C ALA A 136 -7.01 -13.96 11.28
N LEU A 137 -8.24 -13.85 11.81
CA LEU A 137 -9.46 -13.85 10.99
C LEU A 137 -9.54 -12.60 10.10
N MET A 138 -9.32 -11.41 10.67
CA MET A 138 -9.42 -10.13 9.97
C MET A 138 -8.48 -10.05 8.75
N LEU A 139 -7.34 -10.75 8.80
CA LEU A 139 -6.37 -10.78 7.71
C LEU A 139 -6.58 -11.98 6.77
N ALA A 140 -6.77 -13.18 7.30
CA ALA A 140 -6.78 -14.39 6.50
C ALA A 140 -8.10 -14.60 5.75
N VAL A 141 -9.24 -14.17 6.30
CA VAL A 141 -10.55 -14.29 5.63
C VAL A 141 -10.61 -13.53 4.31
N PRO A 142 -10.28 -12.22 4.23
CA PRO A 142 -10.24 -11.53 2.94
C PRO A 142 -9.16 -12.09 1.98
N ALA A 143 -8.04 -12.60 2.48
CA ALA A 143 -7.03 -13.28 1.65
C ALA A 143 -7.57 -14.58 1.03
N GLN A 144 -8.35 -15.36 1.79
CA GLN A 144 -9.05 -16.56 1.34
C GLN A 144 -10.06 -16.21 0.24
N ILE A 145 -10.90 -15.20 0.48
CA ILE A 145 -11.93 -14.74 -0.46
C ILE A 145 -11.31 -14.23 -1.77
N ALA A 146 -10.17 -13.52 -1.68
CA ALA A 146 -9.42 -13.06 -2.84
C ALA A 146 -8.80 -14.22 -3.64
N GLY A 147 -8.52 -15.36 -2.99
CA GLY A 147 -7.91 -16.53 -3.61
C GLY A 147 -6.38 -16.46 -3.70
N CYS A 148 -5.74 -15.74 -2.77
CA CYS A 148 -4.28 -15.70 -2.62
C CYS A 148 -3.71 -17.12 -2.50
N LYS A 149 -2.60 -17.40 -3.19
CA LYS A 149 -2.06 -18.77 -3.32
C LYS A 149 -1.15 -19.14 -2.16
N THR A 150 -0.31 -18.21 -1.75
CA THR A 150 0.56 -18.36 -0.59
C THR A 150 0.14 -17.34 0.46
N ILE A 151 -0.21 -17.83 1.65
CA ILE A 151 -0.62 -17.02 2.79
C ILE A 151 0.29 -17.43 3.96
N VAL A 152 1.26 -16.58 4.28
CA VAL A 152 2.18 -16.78 5.40
C VAL A 152 1.67 -16.00 6.59
N LEU A 153 1.31 -16.67 7.69
CA LEU A 153 0.93 -16.01 8.94
C LEU A 153 2.12 -15.99 9.88
N ALA A 154 2.61 -14.81 10.23
CA ALA A 154 3.66 -14.62 11.22
C ALA A 154 3.04 -14.34 12.59
N THR A 155 3.46 -15.10 13.60
CA THR A 155 3.06 -14.87 15.00
C THR A 155 4.20 -15.33 15.92
N PRO A 156 4.56 -14.57 16.97
CA PRO A 156 5.58 -15.01 17.91
C PRO A 156 5.09 -16.28 18.64
N PRO A 157 5.97 -17.26 18.89
CA PRO A 157 5.60 -18.47 19.60
C PRO A 157 5.26 -18.19 21.06
N SER A 158 4.50 -19.10 21.67
CA SER A 158 4.35 -19.19 23.12
C SER A 158 5.70 -19.53 23.77
N ARG A 159 5.82 -19.36 25.09
CA ARG A 159 7.07 -19.61 25.84
C ARG A 159 7.62 -21.04 25.71
N ASP A 160 6.75 -22.00 25.40
CA ASP A 160 7.11 -23.40 25.15
C ASP A 160 7.43 -23.70 23.67
N GLY A 161 7.45 -22.68 22.80
CA GLY A 161 7.68 -22.82 21.36
C GLY A 161 6.44 -23.15 20.53
N SER A 162 5.28 -23.34 21.17
CA SER A 162 4.02 -23.68 20.49
C SER A 162 3.35 -22.47 19.85
N ILE A 163 2.44 -22.72 18.91
CA ILE A 163 1.53 -21.70 18.38
C ILE A 163 0.28 -21.68 19.25
N CYS A 164 -0.26 -20.51 19.56
CA CYS A 164 -1.56 -20.40 20.23
C CYS A 164 -2.63 -21.18 19.45
N LYS A 165 -3.34 -22.06 20.15
CA LYS A 165 -4.31 -22.99 19.55
C LYS A 165 -5.47 -22.26 18.85
N GLU A 166 -5.92 -21.13 19.38
CA GLU A 166 -6.94 -20.28 18.77
C GLU A 166 -6.43 -19.62 17.48
N VAL A 167 -5.18 -19.16 17.45
CA VAL A 167 -4.55 -18.63 16.22
C VAL A 167 -4.43 -19.72 15.17
N LEU A 168 -3.97 -20.92 15.55
CA LEU A 168 -3.87 -22.07 14.64
C LEU A 168 -5.24 -22.47 14.08
N TYR A 169 -6.27 -22.49 14.93
CA TYR A 169 -7.65 -22.76 14.52
C TYR A 169 -8.13 -21.77 13.46
N CYS A 170 -8.00 -20.46 13.72
CA CYS A 170 -8.39 -19.41 12.79
C CYS A 170 -7.59 -19.49 11.47
N ALA A 171 -6.28 -19.75 11.57
CA ALA A 171 -5.39 -19.90 10.42
C ALA A 171 -5.82 -21.06 9.50
N LYS A 172 -6.12 -22.23 10.09
CA LYS A 172 -6.64 -23.39 9.35
C LYS A 172 -7.98 -23.09 8.70
N LYS A 173 -8.94 -22.54 9.46
CA LYS A 173 -10.29 -22.21 8.98
C LYS A 173 -10.27 -21.25 7.79
N ALA A 174 -9.36 -20.26 7.83
CA ALA A 174 -9.20 -19.26 6.77
C ALA A 174 -8.19 -19.65 5.67
N GLY A 175 -7.68 -20.88 5.66
CA GLY A 175 -6.84 -21.39 4.57
C GLY A 175 -5.42 -20.79 4.49
N VAL A 176 -4.86 -20.39 5.63
CA VAL A 176 -3.43 -20.03 5.73
C VAL A 176 -2.57 -21.22 5.30
N THR A 177 -1.51 -20.98 4.53
CA THR A 177 -0.67 -22.06 4.00
C THR A 177 0.56 -22.34 4.86
N HIS A 178 1.18 -21.29 5.42
CA HIS A 178 2.37 -21.40 6.27
C HIS A 178 2.21 -20.58 7.53
N ILE A 179 2.73 -21.06 8.65
CA ILE A 179 2.90 -20.25 9.86
C ILE A 179 4.39 -20.05 10.11
N LEU A 180 4.80 -18.78 10.21
CA LEU A 180 6.11 -18.34 10.67
C LEU A 180 6.02 -18.07 12.17
N LYS A 181 6.69 -18.88 12.98
CA LYS A 181 6.80 -18.76 14.44
C LYS A 181 7.83 -17.68 14.82
N ALA A 182 7.55 -16.44 14.45
CA ALA A 182 8.38 -15.28 14.78
C ALA A 182 7.52 -14.01 14.91
N GLY A 183 7.91 -13.12 15.83
CA GLY A 183 7.35 -11.77 15.96
C GLY A 183 8.26 -10.67 15.42
N GLY A 184 7.88 -9.42 15.67
CA GLY A 184 8.76 -8.25 15.50
C GLY A 184 9.25 -7.98 14.08
N ALA A 185 10.29 -7.16 13.99
CA ALA A 185 10.90 -6.75 12.71
C ALA A 185 11.53 -7.94 11.96
N GLN A 186 12.03 -8.95 12.69
CA GLN A 186 12.61 -10.16 12.11
C GLN A 186 11.59 -10.97 11.31
N ALA A 187 10.33 -11.03 11.77
CA ALA A 187 9.27 -11.71 11.04
C ALA A 187 8.86 -10.97 9.76
N ILE A 188 8.76 -9.64 9.85
CA ILE A 188 8.46 -8.81 8.67
C ILE A 188 9.58 -8.94 7.63
N SER A 189 10.84 -8.91 8.05
CA SER A 189 11.99 -9.10 7.16
C SER A 189 12.00 -10.48 6.50
N ALA A 190 11.73 -11.54 7.28
CA ALA A 190 11.66 -12.91 6.76
C ALA A 190 10.58 -13.08 5.68
N MET A 191 9.39 -12.50 5.88
CA MET A 191 8.34 -12.52 4.86
C MET A 191 8.70 -11.68 3.62
N ALA A 192 9.32 -10.50 3.81
CA ALA A 192 9.63 -9.59 2.72
C ALA A 192 10.70 -10.13 1.77
N TRP A 193 11.81 -10.62 2.33
CA TRP A 193 12.93 -11.16 1.56
C TRP A 193 12.77 -12.63 1.20
N GLY A 194 11.97 -13.36 1.98
CA GLY A 194 12.03 -14.82 2.04
C GLY A 194 13.27 -15.28 2.80
N THR A 195 13.23 -16.52 3.27
CA THR A 195 14.38 -17.22 3.86
C THR A 195 14.48 -18.62 3.26
N ALA A 196 15.33 -19.49 3.82
CA ALA A 196 15.40 -20.88 3.38
C ALA A 196 14.07 -21.62 3.61
N SER A 197 13.33 -21.29 4.68
CA SER A 197 12.05 -21.92 5.01
C SER A 197 10.82 -20.99 4.86
N CYS A 198 10.98 -19.67 4.98
CA CYS A 198 9.87 -18.71 4.85
C CYS A 198 9.68 -18.30 3.40
N PRO A 199 8.48 -18.52 2.80
CA PRO A 199 8.18 -17.99 1.49
C PRO A 199 8.28 -16.47 1.45
N LYS A 200 8.88 -15.93 0.39
CA LYS A 200 8.81 -14.51 0.08
C LYS A 200 7.36 -14.12 -0.28
N VAL A 201 6.90 -12.99 0.24
CA VAL A 201 5.58 -12.43 -0.05
C VAL A 201 5.67 -11.14 -0.87
N GLU A 202 4.58 -10.77 -1.54
CA GLU A 202 4.47 -9.57 -2.39
C GLU A 202 3.81 -8.40 -1.64
N LYS A 203 3.04 -8.70 -0.59
CA LYS A 203 2.44 -7.70 0.30
C LYS A 203 2.35 -8.21 1.74
N ILE A 204 2.73 -7.36 2.69
CA ILE A 204 2.67 -7.66 4.13
C ILE A 204 1.55 -6.86 4.79
N PHE A 205 0.77 -7.53 5.63
CA PHE A 205 -0.39 -7.01 6.32
C PHE A 205 -0.25 -7.13 7.83
N GLY A 206 -1.07 -6.37 8.54
CA GLY A 206 -1.35 -6.59 9.95
C GLY A 206 -0.87 -5.46 10.85
N PRO A 207 -1.52 -5.30 12.01
CA PRO A 207 -1.15 -4.32 13.02
C PRO A 207 0.11 -4.78 13.76
N GLY A 208 0.73 -3.88 14.52
CA GLY A 208 1.83 -4.25 15.38
C GLY A 208 2.34 -3.08 16.21
N ASN A 209 3.28 -3.37 17.09
CA ASN A 209 3.98 -2.30 17.79
C ASN A 209 4.80 -1.46 16.80
N GLN A 210 5.31 -0.33 17.30
CA GLN A 210 6.10 0.63 16.52
C GLN A 210 7.30 0.03 15.75
N TYR A 211 7.91 -1.06 16.23
CA TYR A 211 9.02 -1.74 15.54
C TYR A 211 8.54 -2.54 14.32
N VAL A 212 7.39 -3.19 14.44
CA VAL A 212 6.72 -3.90 13.33
C VAL A 212 6.29 -2.91 12.27
N THR A 213 5.62 -1.82 12.67
CA THR A 213 5.19 -0.75 11.77
C THR A 213 6.38 -0.12 11.05
N ALA A 214 7.46 0.17 11.77
CA ALA A 214 8.70 0.69 11.18
C ALA A 214 9.34 -0.29 10.19
N ALA A 215 9.39 -1.59 10.51
CA ALA A 215 9.92 -2.61 9.60
C ALA A 215 9.12 -2.68 8.29
N LYS A 216 7.78 -2.66 8.39
CA LYS A 216 6.87 -2.59 7.23
C LYS A 216 7.17 -1.36 6.37
N MET A 217 7.33 -0.19 6.99
CA MET A 217 7.60 1.08 6.31
C MET A 217 8.99 1.14 5.65
N ILE A 218 10.00 0.51 6.26
CA ILE A 218 11.34 0.37 5.67
C ILE A 218 11.27 -0.55 4.44
N LEU A 219 10.66 -1.73 4.60
CA LEU A 219 10.72 -2.79 3.59
C LEU A 219 9.93 -2.45 2.31
N GLN A 220 8.86 -1.65 2.40
CA GLN A 220 8.16 -1.19 1.19
C GLN A 220 9.03 -0.32 0.27
N ASN A 221 10.11 0.27 0.79
CA ASN A 221 11.06 1.09 0.04
C ASN A 221 12.34 0.33 -0.33
N SER A 222 12.38 -0.98 -0.07
CA SER A 222 13.56 -1.81 -0.27
C SER A 222 13.52 -2.59 -1.59
N GLU A 223 14.66 -3.15 -1.98
CA GLU A 223 14.78 -4.07 -3.12
C GLU A 223 14.06 -5.42 -2.88
N ALA A 224 13.35 -5.59 -1.76
CA ALA A 224 12.52 -6.78 -1.51
C ALA A 224 11.30 -6.83 -2.43
N MET A 225 10.96 -5.72 -3.10
CA MET A 225 9.80 -5.61 -3.99
C MET A 225 8.52 -6.08 -3.27
N VAL A 226 8.27 -5.50 -2.10
CA VAL A 226 7.13 -5.82 -1.24
C VAL A 226 6.33 -4.53 -1.02
N SER A 227 5.01 -4.65 -0.98
CA SER A 227 4.13 -3.56 -0.53
C SER A 227 3.62 -3.84 0.88
N ILE A 228 2.99 -2.86 1.51
CA ILE A 228 2.28 -3.05 2.77
C ILE A 228 0.83 -2.61 2.63
N ASP A 229 -0.02 -3.02 3.56
CA ASP A 229 -1.37 -2.47 3.72
C ASP A 229 -1.35 -0.99 4.12
N MET A 230 -0.81 -0.69 5.30
CA MET A 230 -0.76 0.64 5.88
C MET A 230 0.17 0.70 7.11
N PRO A 231 0.56 1.90 7.56
CA PRO A 231 1.07 2.10 8.91
C PRO A 231 -0.06 1.92 9.92
N ALA A 232 -0.07 0.78 10.59
CA ALA A 232 -0.94 0.49 11.74
C ALA A 232 -0.05 0.45 12.99
N GLY A 233 -0.14 1.49 13.81
CA GLY A 233 0.59 1.66 15.07
C GLY A 233 -0.23 1.26 16.30
N PRO A 234 0.07 1.80 17.50
CA PRO A 234 -0.78 1.72 18.69
C PRO A 234 -2.18 2.21 18.39
N SER A 235 -3.14 1.55 19.01
CA SER A 235 -4.55 1.73 18.73
C SER A 235 -5.12 3.04 19.31
N GLU A 236 -6.14 3.57 18.66
CA GLU A 236 -6.77 4.86 18.99
C GLU A 236 -8.30 4.74 18.98
N VAL A 237 -8.97 5.49 19.87
CA VAL A 237 -10.43 5.68 19.80
C VAL A 237 -10.79 7.13 20.11
N LEU A 238 -11.73 7.67 19.34
CA LEU A 238 -12.37 8.94 19.63
C LEU A 238 -13.87 8.70 19.86
N VAL A 239 -14.35 9.09 21.04
CA VAL A 239 -15.76 8.98 21.42
C VAL A 239 -16.40 10.36 21.38
N ILE A 240 -17.43 10.55 20.57
CA ILE A 240 -18.31 11.72 20.64
C ILE A 240 -19.51 11.36 21.49
N ALA A 241 -19.74 12.12 22.56
CA ALA A 241 -20.83 11.89 23.51
C ALA A 241 -21.66 13.15 23.74
N ASP A 242 -22.98 12.99 23.74
CA ASP A 242 -23.95 14.04 24.12
C ASP A 242 -24.62 13.71 25.46
N LYS A 243 -25.54 14.57 25.91
CA LYS A 243 -26.22 14.42 27.22
C LYS A 243 -27.05 13.14 27.38
N TYR A 244 -27.31 12.39 26.31
CA TYR A 244 -28.04 11.13 26.37
C TYR A 244 -27.11 9.92 26.49
N ALA A 245 -25.79 10.11 26.32
CA ALA A 245 -24.80 9.06 26.49
C ALA A 245 -24.72 8.61 27.95
N ASN A 246 -24.66 7.30 28.18
CA ASN A 246 -24.47 6.74 29.51
C ASN A 246 -23.00 6.88 29.94
N PRO A 247 -22.68 7.57 31.06
CA PRO A 247 -21.31 7.73 31.52
C PRO A 247 -20.55 6.41 31.72
N VAL A 248 -21.25 5.35 32.15
CA VAL A 248 -20.67 4.02 32.35
C VAL A 248 -20.18 3.43 31.04
N HIS A 249 -20.96 3.60 29.96
CA HIS A 249 -20.62 3.05 28.63
C HIS A 249 -19.50 3.85 27.99
N VAL A 250 -19.56 5.18 28.04
CA VAL A 250 -18.48 6.04 27.53
C VAL A 250 -17.15 5.74 28.21
N ALA A 251 -17.16 5.56 29.54
CA ALA A 251 -15.98 5.16 30.28
C ALA A 251 -15.44 3.78 29.83
N ALA A 252 -16.34 2.81 29.62
CA ALA A 252 -15.97 1.47 29.16
C ALA A 252 -15.34 1.50 27.76
N ASP A 253 -15.91 2.26 26.82
CA ASP A 253 -15.40 2.42 25.45
C ASP A 253 -14.03 3.11 25.43
N LEU A 254 -13.81 4.12 26.27
CA LEU A 254 -12.47 4.74 26.41
C LEU A 254 -11.45 3.74 26.96
N LEU A 255 -11.86 2.89 27.90
CA LEU A 255 -10.95 1.94 28.55
C LEU A 255 -10.66 0.71 27.69
N SER A 256 -11.59 0.27 26.83
CA SER A 256 -11.39 -0.89 25.95
C SER A 256 -10.20 -0.70 25.03
N GLN A 257 -9.98 0.53 24.54
CA GLN A 257 -8.80 0.84 23.74
C GLN A 257 -7.57 1.19 24.58
N ALA A 258 -7.76 1.82 25.74
CA ALA A 258 -6.64 2.19 26.61
C ALA A 258 -5.85 0.96 27.12
N GLU A 259 -6.51 -0.19 27.31
CA GLU A 259 -5.84 -1.40 27.81
C GLU A 259 -4.96 -2.13 26.77
N HIS A 260 -5.09 -1.77 25.48
CA HIS A 260 -4.29 -2.37 24.40
C HIS A 260 -2.79 -2.18 24.66
N GLY A 261 -2.39 -0.98 25.10
CA GLY A 261 -1.02 -0.71 25.52
C GLY A 261 -0.77 0.72 25.99
N PRO A 262 0.40 0.96 26.60
CA PRO A 262 0.75 2.27 27.17
C PRO A 262 0.92 3.39 26.12
N ASP A 263 1.01 3.02 24.84
CA ASP A 263 1.18 3.93 23.70
C ASP A 263 -0.17 4.24 23.01
N SER A 264 -1.28 3.59 23.41
CA SER A 264 -2.63 3.86 22.90
C SER A 264 -3.13 5.24 23.34
N GLN A 265 -3.85 5.95 22.49
CA GLN A 265 -4.41 7.27 22.83
C GLN A 265 -5.93 7.27 22.67
N VAL A 266 -6.63 7.77 23.69
CA VAL A 266 -8.09 7.89 23.66
C VAL A 266 -8.51 9.35 23.76
N VAL A 267 -9.59 9.70 23.06
CA VAL A 267 -10.10 11.07 23.01
C VAL A 267 -11.60 11.06 23.28
N LEU A 268 -12.04 11.87 24.24
CA LEU A 268 -13.46 12.13 24.48
C LEU A 268 -13.83 13.50 23.91
N VAL A 269 -14.88 13.57 23.11
CA VAL A 269 -15.45 14.83 22.62
C VAL A 269 -16.86 14.96 23.18
N ILE A 270 -17.05 15.93 24.06
CA ILE A 270 -18.36 16.29 24.61
C ILE A 270 -19.03 17.26 23.64
N ALA A 271 -20.17 16.85 23.09
CA ALA A 271 -20.93 17.62 22.12
C ALA A 271 -22.12 18.33 22.77
N GLY A 272 -22.03 19.67 22.85
CA GLY A 272 -23.07 20.51 23.44
C GLY A 272 -23.15 20.44 24.95
N ASP A 273 -24.29 20.86 25.50
CA ASP A 273 -24.49 21.02 26.94
C ASP A 273 -25.14 19.79 27.61
N GLY A 274 -24.92 19.64 28.92
CA GLY A 274 -25.64 18.69 29.77
C GLY A 274 -25.00 17.32 29.91
N VAL A 275 -23.78 17.12 29.42
CA VAL A 275 -22.97 15.93 29.71
C VAL A 275 -22.33 16.06 31.09
N ASP A 276 -22.48 15.05 31.92
CA ASP A 276 -21.84 14.95 33.24
C ASP A 276 -20.43 14.36 33.11
N LEU A 277 -19.44 15.23 32.88
CA LEU A 277 -18.03 14.80 32.78
C LEU A 277 -17.52 14.19 34.09
N ASP A 278 -17.94 14.71 35.24
CA ASP A 278 -17.49 14.20 36.54
C ASP A 278 -17.93 12.74 36.74
N ALA A 279 -19.15 12.40 36.30
CA ALA A 279 -19.64 11.02 36.30
C ALA A 279 -18.83 10.12 35.34
N ILE A 280 -18.45 10.61 34.16
CA ILE A 280 -17.60 9.85 33.22
C ILE A 280 -16.22 9.62 33.82
N GLU A 281 -15.57 10.66 34.37
CA GLU A 281 -14.23 10.53 34.96
C GLU A 281 -14.22 9.63 36.21
N ALA A 282 -15.30 9.66 37.01
CA ALA A 282 -15.48 8.75 38.13
C ALA A 282 -15.58 7.28 37.67
N GLU A 283 -16.35 7.01 36.62
CA GLU A 283 -16.45 5.66 36.05
C GLU A 283 -15.17 5.21 35.36
N VAL A 284 -14.46 6.08 34.63
CA VAL A 284 -13.13 5.78 34.07
C VAL A 284 -12.17 5.35 35.18
N SER A 285 -12.12 6.12 36.28
CA SER A 285 -11.23 5.82 37.41
C SER A 285 -11.59 4.50 38.09
N LYS A 286 -12.88 4.30 38.37
CA LYS A 286 -13.41 3.10 39.03
C LYS A 286 -13.17 1.85 38.20
N GLN A 287 -13.48 1.88 36.91
CA GLN A 287 -13.34 0.74 36.01
C GLN A 287 -11.86 0.45 35.73
N CYS A 288 -11.03 1.46 35.47
CA CYS A 288 -9.59 1.30 35.24
C CYS A 288 -8.89 0.58 36.41
N ASN A 289 -9.21 0.97 37.65
CA ASN A 289 -8.65 0.34 38.85
C ASN A 289 -9.05 -1.13 39.03
N ALA A 290 -10.16 -1.57 38.42
CA ALA A 290 -10.62 -2.94 38.45
C ALA A 290 -10.08 -3.80 37.30
N LEU A 291 -9.44 -3.20 36.29
CA LEU A 291 -8.92 -3.92 35.13
C LEU A 291 -7.60 -4.64 35.46
N PRO A 292 -7.43 -5.90 35.04
CA PRO A 292 -6.13 -6.59 35.13
C PRO A 292 -5.00 -5.83 34.43
N ARG A 293 -5.33 -5.07 33.38
CA ARG A 293 -4.41 -4.24 32.59
C ARG A 293 -4.49 -2.74 32.94
N GLY A 294 -4.98 -2.41 34.13
CA GLY A 294 -5.19 -1.02 34.58
C GLY A 294 -3.93 -0.15 34.53
N GLU A 295 -2.73 -0.71 34.73
CA GLU A 295 -1.48 0.05 34.59
C GLU A 295 -1.22 0.53 33.16
N PHE A 296 -1.52 -0.29 32.15
CA PHE A 296 -1.40 0.11 30.74
C PHE A 296 -2.47 1.16 30.39
N ALA A 297 -3.71 0.91 30.79
CA ALA A 297 -4.80 1.86 30.59
C ALA A 297 -4.52 3.22 31.26
N SER A 298 -4.02 3.23 32.50
CA SER A 298 -3.66 4.46 33.20
C SER A 298 -2.53 5.22 32.49
N LYS A 299 -1.57 4.52 31.87
CA LYS A 299 -0.50 5.17 31.11
C LYS A 299 -1.02 5.74 29.80
N ALA A 300 -1.88 5.04 29.07
CA ALA A 300 -2.60 5.55 27.91
C ALA A 300 -3.42 6.81 28.25
N LEU A 301 -4.15 6.79 29.37
CA LEU A 301 -4.95 7.91 29.86
C LEU A 301 -4.12 9.16 30.18
N SER A 302 -2.83 9.02 30.51
CA SER A 302 -1.95 10.15 30.87
C SER A 302 -1.67 11.12 29.70
N HIS A 303 -1.80 10.64 28.47
CA HIS A 303 -1.63 11.43 27.24
C HIS A 303 -2.90 11.46 26.37
N SER A 304 -4.01 11.01 26.96
CA SER A 304 -5.37 11.11 26.45
C SER A 304 -6.04 12.40 26.95
N PHE A 305 -7.08 12.87 26.26
CA PHE A 305 -7.71 14.14 26.57
C PHE A 305 -9.19 14.21 26.21
N THR A 306 -9.87 15.15 26.86
CA THR A 306 -11.27 15.50 26.64
C THR A 306 -11.35 16.85 25.93
N VAL A 307 -12.27 16.98 24.98
CA VAL A 307 -12.54 18.21 24.22
C VAL A 307 -14.02 18.56 24.37
N PHE A 308 -14.31 19.81 24.67
CA PHE A 308 -15.67 20.35 24.64
C PHE A 308 -15.90 21.08 23.33
N SER A 309 -16.95 20.66 22.60
CA SER A 309 -17.46 21.35 21.43
C SER A 309 -18.83 21.96 21.72
N LYS A 310 -19.16 23.07 21.04
CA LYS A 310 -20.45 23.76 21.18
C LYS A 310 -21.63 22.91 20.68
N ASP A 311 -21.40 22.07 19.68
CA ASP A 311 -22.39 21.24 19.02
C ASP A 311 -21.75 20.05 18.30
N MET A 312 -22.59 19.21 17.69
CA MET A 312 -22.18 18.03 16.93
C MET A 312 -21.38 18.36 15.67
N VAL A 313 -21.67 19.48 15.00
CA VAL A 313 -20.95 19.87 13.78
C VAL A 313 -19.50 20.20 14.13
N GLU A 314 -19.29 20.94 15.21
CA GLU A 314 -17.94 21.23 15.71
C GLU A 314 -17.24 19.98 16.25
N ALA A 315 -17.97 19.05 16.89
CA ALA A 315 -17.42 17.77 17.35
C ALA A 315 -16.89 16.93 16.18
N ILE A 316 -17.68 16.77 15.12
CA ILE A 316 -17.30 16.00 13.93
C ILE A 316 -16.18 16.70 13.17
N SER A 317 -16.21 18.04 13.10
CA SER A 317 -15.12 18.81 12.49
C SER A 317 -13.78 18.56 13.20
N PHE A 318 -13.79 18.52 14.54
CA PHE A 318 -12.61 18.16 15.32
C PHE A 318 -12.21 16.69 15.10
N SER A 319 -13.17 15.77 15.06
CA SER A 319 -12.90 14.35 14.76
C SER A 319 -12.23 14.18 13.39
N ASN A 320 -12.76 14.83 12.34
CA ASN A 320 -12.18 14.82 10.99
C ASN A 320 -10.76 15.40 10.97
N LEU A 321 -10.48 16.43 11.76
CA LEU A 321 -9.13 16.98 11.92
C LEU A 321 -8.18 15.99 12.60
N TYR A 322 -8.64 15.34 13.66
CA TYR A 322 -7.89 14.33 14.41
C TYR A 322 -7.62 13.09 13.55
N ALA A 323 -8.61 12.66 12.76
CA ALA A 323 -8.64 11.47 11.92
C ALA A 323 -8.36 10.19 12.74
N PRO A 324 -9.31 9.77 13.61
CA PRO A 324 -9.11 8.62 14.48
C PRO A 324 -9.10 7.29 13.73
N GLU A 325 -8.49 6.29 14.34
CA GLU A 325 -8.64 4.89 13.90
C GLU A 325 -10.08 4.43 14.08
N HIS A 326 -10.62 4.56 15.30
CA HIS A 326 -12.01 4.23 15.64
C HIS A 326 -12.77 5.49 16.06
N LEU A 327 -13.96 5.68 15.51
CA LEU A 327 -14.87 6.76 15.86
C LEU A 327 -16.18 6.19 16.43
N ILE A 328 -16.43 6.42 17.72
CA ILE A 328 -17.71 6.07 18.36
C ILE A 328 -18.56 7.34 18.45
N ILE A 329 -19.76 7.30 17.88
CA ILE A 329 -20.74 8.39 17.95
C ILE A 329 -21.87 7.94 18.87
N ASN A 330 -21.70 8.20 20.16
CA ASN A 330 -22.65 7.87 21.22
C ASN A 330 -23.51 9.10 21.54
N VAL A 331 -24.37 9.46 20.58
CA VAL A 331 -25.26 10.62 20.66
C VAL A 331 -26.66 10.23 20.21
N LYS A 332 -27.65 11.08 20.48
CA LYS A 332 -29.00 10.85 19.96
C LYS A 332 -29.02 10.98 18.42
N ASP A 333 -29.72 10.06 17.77
CA ASP A 333 -29.89 10.02 16.30
C ASP A 333 -28.53 9.98 15.55
N ALA A 334 -27.59 9.16 16.04
CA ALA A 334 -26.20 9.09 15.58
C ALA A 334 -26.05 8.93 14.05
N GLU A 335 -26.93 8.15 13.42
CA GLU A 335 -26.93 7.87 11.98
C GLU A 335 -27.11 9.12 11.11
N GLN A 336 -27.77 10.16 11.62
CA GLN A 336 -27.98 11.41 10.87
C GLN A 336 -26.69 12.18 10.60
N TRP A 337 -25.62 11.85 11.33
CA TRP A 337 -24.34 12.54 11.26
C TRP A 337 -23.33 11.87 10.32
N GLU A 338 -23.66 10.70 9.76
CA GLU A 338 -22.75 9.88 8.95
C GLU A 338 -22.15 10.65 7.77
N GLU A 339 -22.95 11.45 7.06
CA GLU A 339 -22.50 12.20 5.88
C GLU A 339 -21.46 13.29 6.18
N LEU A 340 -21.30 13.70 7.44
CA LEU A 340 -20.29 14.68 7.86
C LEU A 340 -18.94 14.04 8.22
N ILE A 341 -18.87 12.71 8.29
CA ILE A 341 -17.64 12.00 8.62
C ILE A 341 -16.76 11.96 7.36
N GLU A 342 -15.61 12.62 7.43
CA GLU A 342 -14.62 12.64 6.34
C GLU A 342 -13.46 11.69 6.62
N ASN A 343 -12.98 11.63 7.87
CA ASN A 343 -11.78 10.88 8.24
C ASN A 343 -12.02 10.04 9.50
N ALA A 344 -12.22 8.73 9.33
CA ALA A 344 -12.20 7.73 10.40
C ALA A 344 -11.85 6.36 9.79
N GLY A 345 -11.14 5.51 10.51
CA GLY A 345 -10.84 4.14 10.05
C GLY A 345 -12.09 3.25 10.05
N SER A 346 -12.79 3.20 11.19
CA SER A 346 -14.10 2.55 11.36
C SER A 346 -15.00 3.37 12.28
N VAL A 347 -16.31 3.32 12.04
CA VAL A 347 -17.31 4.13 12.75
C VAL A 347 -18.33 3.24 13.46
N PHE A 348 -18.67 3.61 14.68
CA PHE A 348 -19.62 2.91 15.54
C PHE A 348 -20.73 3.87 15.94
N LEU A 349 -21.97 3.54 15.58
CA LEU A 349 -23.11 4.45 15.72
C LEU A 349 -24.04 3.99 16.85
N GLY A 350 -24.32 4.87 17.79
CA GLY A 350 -25.31 4.67 18.85
C GLY A 350 -24.81 3.91 20.09
N GLN A 351 -25.70 3.78 21.08
CA GLN A 351 -25.39 3.32 22.44
C GLN A 351 -25.02 1.83 22.58
N TRP A 352 -25.35 1.02 21.57
CA TRP A 352 -25.25 -0.44 21.61
C TRP A 352 -24.15 -0.99 20.70
N THR A 353 -23.28 -0.11 20.23
CA THR A 353 -22.26 -0.42 19.24
C THR A 353 -20.87 -0.13 19.82
N PRO A 354 -20.43 -0.82 20.89
CA PRO A 354 -19.10 -0.62 21.44
C PRO A 354 -18.03 -1.05 20.42
N GLU A 355 -16.83 -0.46 20.48
CA GLU A 355 -15.71 -0.81 19.58
C GLU A 355 -15.46 -2.32 19.53
N SER A 356 -15.60 -2.98 20.69
CA SER A 356 -15.39 -4.41 20.84
C SER A 356 -16.19 -5.26 19.86
N VAL A 357 -17.41 -4.89 19.45
CA VAL A 357 -18.12 -5.71 18.46
C VAL A 357 -17.42 -5.67 17.10
N GLY A 358 -16.81 -4.54 16.72
CA GLY A 358 -16.00 -4.41 15.50
C GLY A 358 -14.65 -5.10 15.59
N ASP A 359 -14.02 -5.09 16.77
CA ASP A 359 -12.75 -5.77 17.00
C ASP A 359 -12.84 -7.28 16.86
N TYR A 360 -14.02 -7.85 17.13
CA TYR A 360 -14.20 -9.29 17.21
C TYR A 360 -15.11 -9.87 16.11
N ALA A 361 -16.34 -9.38 15.95
CA ALA A 361 -17.39 -10.22 15.32
C ALA A 361 -18.50 -9.51 14.54
N SER A 362 -18.55 -8.18 14.43
CA SER A 362 -19.59 -7.50 13.64
C SER A 362 -19.47 -7.81 12.14
N GLY A 363 -18.25 -8.09 11.68
CA GLY A 363 -17.87 -8.36 10.30
C GLY A 363 -16.94 -7.30 9.70
N THR A 364 -16.89 -6.09 10.29
CA THR A 364 -15.92 -5.05 9.89
C THR A 364 -14.48 -5.48 10.18
N ASN A 365 -13.51 -4.84 9.54
CA ASN A 365 -12.10 -5.17 9.72
C ASN A 365 -11.44 -4.24 10.75
N HIS A 366 -10.82 -4.80 11.78
CA HIS A 366 -10.14 -3.99 12.81
C HIS A 366 -8.70 -3.59 12.46
N VAL A 367 -8.17 -4.03 11.32
CA VAL A 367 -6.81 -3.62 10.89
C VAL A 367 -6.93 -2.28 10.18
N LEU A 368 -6.81 -1.23 10.97
CA LEU A 368 -7.15 0.14 10.60
C LEU A 368 -5.93 1.08 10.65
N PRO A 369 -6.00 2.23 9.95
CA PRO A 369 -4.90 3.18 9.94
C PRO A 369 -4.94 4.06 11.19
N THR A 370 -3.81 4.15 11.89
CA THR A 370 -3.65 5.00 13.10
C THR A 370 -2.84 6.26 12.80
N TYR A 371 -2.50 7.08 13.80
CA TYR A 371 -1.64 8.27 13.66
C TYR A 371 -2.18 9.37 12.73
N GLY A 372 -3.48 9.33 12.41
CA GLY A 372 -4.09 10.20 11.43
C GLY A 372 -3.86 9.78 9.98
N TYR A 373 -3.40 8.54 9.73
CA TYR A 373 -3.36 7.96 8.38
C TYR A 373 -4.76 7.65 7.83
N ALA A 374 -5.81 7.65 8.68
CA ALA A 374 -7.21 7.59 8.24
C ALA A 374 -7.59 8.72 7.26
N ARG A 375 -6.78 9.78 7.14
CA ARG A 375 -6.96 10.83 6.11
C ARG A 375 -6.76 10.36 4.67
N MET A 376 -6.02 9.26 4.47
CA MET A 376 -5.68 8.80 3.12
C MET A 376 -5.62 7.27 2.97
N TYR A 377 -5.65 6.52 4.07
CA TYR A 377 -5.74 5.07 4.06
C TYR A 377 -7.13 4.63 4.51
N SER A 378 -7.60 3.53 3.92
CA SER A 378 -8.74 2.78 4.43
C SER A 378 -8.25 1.61 5.29
N GLY A 379 -9.16 1.05 6.10
CA GLY A 379 -8.96 -0.25 6.72
C GLY A 379 -8.67 -1.38 5.74
N VAL A 380 -8.16 -2.50 6.24
CA VAL A 380 -8.00 -3.71 5.42
C VAL A 380 -9.37 -4.14 4.90
N SER A 381 -9.43 -4.49 3.62
CA SER A 381 -10.64 -4.90 2.91
C SER A 381 -10.30 -5.99 1.90
N LEU A 382 -11.31 -6.53 1.20
CA LEU A 382 -11.06 -7.45 0.08
C LEU A 382 -10.14 -6.83 -0.97
N ASN A 383 -10.30 -5.53 -1.25
CA ASN A 383 -9.48 -4.81 -2.24
C ASN A 383 -8.01 -4.78 -1.88
N SER A 384 -7.68 -4.85 -0.59
CA SER A 384 -6.30 -4.81 -0.12
C SER A 384 -5.47 -6.00 -0.63
N PHE A 385 -6.12 -7.12 -0.99
CA PHE A 385 -5.53 -8.37 -1.49
C PHE A 385 -5.62 -8.53 -3.01
N LEU A 386 -6.09 -7.49 -3.72
CA LEU A 386 -6.38 -7.53 -5.15
C LEU A 386 -5.55 -6.53 -5.95
N LYS A 387 -5.37 -6.85 -7.23
CA LYS A 387 -4.90 -5.96 -8.28
C LYS A 387 -6.00 -5.82 -9.32
N TYR A 388 -6.11 -4.61 -9.85
CA TYR A 388 -7.08 -4.28 -10.88
C TYR A 388 -6.35 -4.01 -12.20
N ILE A 389 -6.43 -4.95 -13.13
CA ILE A 389 -5.74 -4.87 -14.43
C ILE A 389 -6.71 -4.27 -15.44
N THR A 390 -6.30 -3.21 -16.14
CA THR A 390 -7.05 -2.66 -17.27
C THR A 390 -6.81 -3.49 -18.52
N VAL A 391 -7.88 -3.77 -19.25
CA VAL A 391 -7.85 -4.50 -20.52
C VAL A 391 -8.59 -3.67 -21.56
N GLN A 392 -7.89 -3.38 -22.65
CA GLN A 392 -8.46 -2.68 -23.80
C GLN A 392 -8.39 -3.57 -25.03
N SER A 393 -9.46 -3.53 -25.83
CA SER A 393 -9.53 -4.20 -27.12
C SER A 393 -10.24 -3.28 -28.09
N LEU A 394 -9.55 -2.97 -29.19
CA LEU A 394 -10.09 -2.17 -30.27
C LEU A 394 -10.43 -3.08 -31.44
N THR A 395 -11.58 -2.81 -32.04
CA THR A 395 -11.88 -3.27 -33.40
C THR A 395 -11.21 -2.32 -34.40
N GLU A 396 -11.18 -2.75 -35.65
CA GLU A 396 -10.76 -1.94 -36.79
C GLU A 396 -11.49 -0.59 -36.86
N GLU A 397 -12.83 -0.60 -36.84
CA GLU A 397 -13.68 0.60 -36.78
C GLU A 397 -13.30 1.52 -35.60
N GLY A 398 -13.00 0.93 -34.45
CA GLY A 398 -12.57 1.65 -33.25
C GLY A 398 -11.22 2.34 -33.44
N LEU A 399 -10.25 1.67 -34.08
CA LEU A 399 -8.94 2.24 -34.36
C LEU A 399 -9.00 3.32 -35.44
N ARG A 400 -9.82 3.17 -36.49
CA ARG A 400 -10.04 4.22 -37.49
C ARG A 400 -10.60 5.50 -36.86
N LYS A 401 -11.51 5.37 -35.89
CA LYS A 401 -12.09 6.50 -35.16
C LYS A 401 -11.13 7.13 -34.15
N LEU A 402 -10.45 6.33 -33.33
CA LEU A 402 -9.60 6.83 -32.24
C LEU A 402 -8.19 7.20 -32.69
N GLY A 403 -7.65 6.46 -33.65
CA GLY A 403 -6.26 6.52 -34.10
C GLY A 403 -5.76 7.91 -34.51
N PRO A 404 -6.51 8.68 -35.33
CA PRO A 404 -6.09 10.03 -35.73
C PRO A 404 -5.85 10.97 -34.52
N TYR A 405 -6.67 10.87 -33.47
CA TYR A 405 -6.50 11.65 -32.25
C TYR A 405 -5.24 11.23 -31.49
N VAL A 406 -4.99 9.91 -31.36
CA VAL A 406 -3.78 9.39 -30.70
C VAL A 406 -2.51 9.82 -31.44
N ALA A 407 -2.51 9.73 -32.78
CA ALA A 407 -1.40 10.17 -33.61
C ALA A 407 -1.11 11.66 -33.45
N LYS A 408 -2.15 12.50 -33.36
CA LYS A 408 -1.99 13.94 -33.17
C LYS A 408 -1.48 14.29 -31.77
N MET A 409 -1.96 13.62 -30.72
CA MET A 409 -1.42 13.80 -29.36
C MET A 409 0.05 13.37 -29.30
N ALA A 410 0.40 12.21 -29.88
CA ALA A 410 1.78 11.74 -29.93
C ALA A 410 2.72 12.69 -30.71
N GLU A 411 2.22 13.38 -31.74
CA GLU A 411 2.96 14.43 -32.43
C GLU A 411 3.22 15.66 -31.54
N VAL A 412 2.21 16.13 -30.81
CA VAL A 412 2.35 17.24 -29.84
C VAL A 412 3.38 16.89 -28.75
N GLU A 413 3.40 15.63 -28.30
CA GLU A 413 4.35 15.13 -27.31
C GLU A 413 5.74 14.79 -27.89
N GLY A 414 5.92 14.86 -29.22
CA GLY A 414 7.19 14.51 -29.88
C GLY A 414 7.52 13.01 -29.83
N LEU A 415 6.53 12.14 -29.65
CA LEU A 415 6.68 10.69 -29.51
C LEU A 415 6.40 9.94 -30.83
N GLU A 416 7.30 10.09 -31.80
CA GLU A 416 7.14 9.57 -33.16
C GLU A 416 6.87 8.05 -33.23
N ALA A 417 7.51 7.24 -32.37
CA ALA A 417 7.27 5.80 -32.34
C ALA A 417 5.82 5.44 -31.93
N HIS A 418 5.23 6.21 -31.01
CA HIS A 418 3.83 6.02 -30.60
C HIS A 418 2.87 6.38 -31.73
N LYS A 419 3.14 7.50 -32.44
CA LYS A 419 2.40 7.89 -33.66
C LYS A 419 2.45 6.78 -34.71
N ARG A 420 3.65 6.28 -35.04
CA ARG A 420 3.84 5.21 -36.04
C ARG A 420 3.12 3.92 -35.70
N ALA A 421 3.08 3.54 -34.41
CA ALA A 421 2.37 2.35 -33.98
C ALA A 421 0.87 2.39 -34.36
N VAL A 422 0.28 3.59 -34.46
CA VAL A 422 -1.09 3.78 -34.92
C VAL A 422 -1.14 3.91 -36.44
N THR A 423 -0.34 4.79 -37.04
CA THR A 423 -0.46 5.11 -38.48
C THR A 423 -0.17 3.92 -39.37
N LEU A 424 0.78 3.05 -39.01
CA LEU A 424 1.09 1.84 -39.80
C LEU A 424 -0.10 0.87 -39.86
N ARG A 425 -0.85 0.72 -38.76
CA ARG A 425 -2.06 -0.13 -38.73
C ARG A 425 -3.20 0.45 -39.56
N LEU A 426 -3.29 1.78 -39.63
CA LEU A 426 -4.25 2.48 -40.49
C LEU A 426 -3.83 2.46 -41.97
N GLN A 427 -2.55 2.25 -42.26
CA GLN A 427 -2.01 2.13 -43.63
C GLN A 427 -2.20 0.72 -44.20
N GLU A 428 -2.05 -0.34 -43.39
CA GLU A 428 -2.29 -1.74 -43.81
C GLU A 428 -3.70 -1.97 -44.40
N GLU A 429 -4.70 -1.18 -44.00
CA GLU A 429 -6.05 -1.22 -44.59
C GLU A 429 -6.14 -0.55 -45.96
N HIS A 430 -5.36 0.52 -46.20
CA HIS A 430 -5.40 1.27 -47.45
C HIS A 430 -4.77 0.48 -48.61
N ASP A 431 -3.77 -0.35 -48.29
CA ASP A 431 -3.12 -1.24 -49.27
C ASP A 431 -3.97 -2.49 -49.58
N ALA A 432 -4.86 -2.91 -48.67
CA ALA A 432 -5.76 -4.06 -48.87
C ALA A 432 -7.02 -3.72 -49.69
N GLU A 433 -7.50 -2.47 -49.67
CA GLU A 433 -8.61 -2.00 -50.52
C GLU A 433 -8.16 -1.62 -51.95
N GLU A 434 -6.87 -1.34 -52.18
CA GLU A 434 -6.32 -1.03 -53.52
C GLU A 434 -6.00 -2.27 -54.39
N GLU A 435 -5.77 -3.45 -53.80
CA GLU A 435 -5.52 -4.70 -54.56
C GLU A 435 -6.76 -5.32 -55.22
N ASP A 436 -7.98 -4.86 -54.91
CA ASP A 436 -9.25 -5.44 -55.39
C ASP A 436 -9.86 -4.72 -56.62
N VAL A 437 -9.09 -3.84 -57.29
CA VAL A 437 -9.51 -3.19 -58.55
C VAL A 437 -9.02 -4.02 -59.75
N PRO A 438 -9.91 -4.70 -60.52
CA PRO A 438 -9.46 -5.42 -61.71
C PRO A 438 -9.01 -4.42 -62.79
N PRO A 439 -7.93 -4.69 -63.54
CA PRO A 439 -7.45 -3.77 -64.56
C PRO A 439 -8.48 -3.63 -65.68
N CYS A 440 -8.81 -2.38 -66.03
CA CYS A 440 -9.60 -2.05 -67.20
C CYS A 440 -8.97 -2.69 -68.45
N PHE A 441 -9.73 -3.58 -69.11
CA PHE A 441 -9.34 -4.18 -70.38
C PHE A 441 -9.34 -3.11 -71.49
N GLU A 442 -8.17 -2.81 -72.04
CA GLU A 442 -8.06 -2.23 -73.38
C GLU A 442 -8.40 -3.32 -74.41
N VAL A 443 -9.29 -3.00 -75.34
CA VAL A 443 -9.70 -3.88 -76.44
C VAL A 443 -8.87 -3.56 -77.68
N PRO A 444 -8.17 -4.54 -78.28
CA PRO A 444 -7.80 -4.45 -79.69
C PRO A 444 -8.70 -5.33 -80.57
N ALA A 445 -8.91 -4.84 -81.79
CA ALA A 445 -9.81 -5.35 -82.80
C ALA A 445 -9.38 -6.70 -83.42
N GLU A 446 -10.38 -7.31 -84.07
CA GLU A 446 -10.46 -8.58 -84.78
C GLU A 446 -9.27 -8.97 -85.67
N ASP A 447 -8.91 -10.26 -85.66
CA ASP A 447 -8.98 -11.10 -86.87
C ASP A 447 -8.86 -12.61 -86.56
N SER A 448 -9.48 -13.43 -87.40
CA SER A 448 -9.70 -14.89 -87.25
C SER A 448 -8.77 -15.72 -88.19
N PRO A 449 -8.91 -17.06 -88.38
CA PRO A 449 -8.98 -18.21 -87.44
C PRO A 449 -8.03 -19.37 -87.84
N ARG A 450 -7.85 -20.41 -86.98
CA ARG A 450 -8.01 -21.87 -87.28
C ARG A 450 -7.21 -22.85 -86.41
N SER A 451 -7.87 -24.00 -86.19
CA SER A 451 -7.37 -25.39 -86.09
C SER A 451 -6.88 -25.89 -84.71
N THR A 452 -7.69 -26.74 -84.03
CA THR A 452 -7.54 -28.23 -83.88
C THR A 452 -6.23 -28.64 -83.19
N SER A 453 -6.15 -29.45 -82.12
CA SER A 453 -6.84 -30.69 -81.79
C SER A 453 -6.33 -31.24 -80.43
N SER A 454 -7.12 -32.12 -79.81
CA SER A 454 -6.81 -33.36 -79.03
C SER A 454 -5.38 -33.57 -78.46
N ASN A 455 -5.09 -34.23 -77.33
CA ASN A 455 -5.71 -35.38 -76.64
C ASN A 455 -4.92 -35.60 -75.32
N LYS A 456 -5.58 -35.83 -74.19
CA LYS A 456 -5.62 -37.06 -73.36
C LYS A 456 -4.29 -37.78 -72.97
N ARG A 457 -4.17 -37.90 -71.63
CA ARG A 457 -3.99 -39.13 -70.79
C ARG A 457 -2.59 -39.68 -70.47
N GLY A 458 -2.47 -40.05 -69.18
CA GLY A 458 -1.81 -41.28 -68.68
C GLY A 458 -0.45 -41.04 -68.02
N SER A 459 -0.34 -40.92 -66.70
CA SER A 459 -0.22 -41.99 -65.69
C SER A 459 1.02 -42.88 -65.83
N SER A 460 1.96 -42.79 -64.88
CA SER A 460 2.53 -43.95 -64.18
C SER A 460 3.51 -43.53 -63.07
N THR A 461 3.34 -44.18 -61.94
CA THR A 461 4.15 -44.24 -60.72
C THR A 461 5.57 -44.76 -60.93
N SER A 462 6.55 -44.26 -60.15
CA SER A 462 7.59 -45.10 -59.55
C SER A 462 8.24 -44.44 -58.32
N THR A 463 8.50 -45.27 -57.32
CA THR A 463 9.08 -45.00 -56.00
C THR A 463 10.60 -45.18 -56.00
N THR A 464 11.34 -44.22 -55.44
CA THR A 464 12.66 -44.36 -54.77
C THR A 464 12.82 -43.09 -53.90
N GLY A 465 13.10 -43.07 -52.61
CA GLY A 465 14.19 -43.72 -51.87
C GLY A 465 14.86 -42.62 -51.03
N ALA A 466 14.80 -42.75 -49.71
CA ALA A 466 15.21 -41.74 -48.75
C ALA A 466 16.73 -41.60 -48.61
N SER A 467 17.24 -40.37 -48.70
CA SER A 467 18.37 -39.90 -47.89
C SER A 467 18.37 -38.37 -47.94
N HIS A 468 18.15 -37.67 -46.82
CA HIS A 468 18.50 -36.24 -46.58
C HIS A 468 17.94 -35.83 -45.20
N SER A 469 18.62 -36.14 -44.08
CA SER A 469 18.23 -35.54 -42.78
C SER A 469 19.31 -35.53 -41.67
N LYS A 470 20.60 -35.39 -41.99
CA LYS A 470 21.64 -35.21 -40.94
C LYS A 470 22.54 -33.98 -41.08
N LYS A 471 22.61 -33.31 -42.24
CA LYS A 471 23.43 -32.10 -42.42
C LYS A 471 22.73 -30.77 -42.05
N SER A 472 21.40 -30.73 -41.98
CA SER A 472 20.64 -29.48 -41.70
C SER A 472 20.56 -29.14 -40.20
N LYS A 473 20.46 -30.12 -39.30
CA LYS A 473 20.31 -29.86 -37.84
C LYS A 473 21.57 -29.29 -37.17
N SER A 474 22.76 -29.62 -37.66
CA SER A 474 24.03 -29.11 -37.11
C SER A 474 24.27 -27.63 -37.47
N ALA A 475 23.80 -27.17 -38.63
CA ALA A 475 23.96 -25.79 -39.06
C ALA A 475 23.07 -24.83 -38.25
N TYR A 476 21.82 -25.23 -38.01
CA TYR A 476 20.88 -24.46 -37.17
C TYR A 476 21.34 -24.34 -35.71
N PHE A 477 21.91 -25.40 -35.14
CA PHE A 477 22.37 -25.39 -33.75
C PHE A 477 23.59 -24.47 -33.53
N ASN A 478 24.50 -24.41 -34.51
CA ASN A 478 25.66 -23.52 -34.45
C ASN A 478 25.26 -22.05 -34.67
N MET A 479 24.29 -21.77 -35.54
CA MET A 479 23.74 -20.42 -35.73
C MET A 479 23.02 -19.91 -34.47
N PHE A 480 22.26 -20.78 -33.80
CA PHE A 480 21.58 -20.44 -32.54
C PHE A 480 22.56 -20.12 -31.41
N ARG A 481 23.64 -20.90 -31.26
CA ARG A 481 24.71 -20.60 -30.30
C ARG A 481 25.41 -19.26 -30.57
N SER A 482 25.62 -18.92 -31.85
CA SER A 482 26.20 -17.62 -32.23
C SER A 482 25.28 -16.46 -31.85
N MET A 483 23.97 -16.57 -32.10
CA MET A 483 22.99 -15.53 -31.73
C MET A 483 22.84 -15.37 -30.22
N VAL A 484 22.83 -16.47 -29.45
CA VAL A 484 22.79 -16.42 -27.98
C VAL A 484 24.04 -15.74 -27.41
N LYS A 485 25.21 -16.01 -28.00
CA LYS A 485 26.47 -15.39 -27.56
C LYS A 485 26.49 -13.88 -27.86
N GLN A 486 26.08 -13.47 -29.07
CA GLN A 486 25.92 -12.05 -29.43
C GLN A 486 24.90 -11.33 -28.54
N ASN A 487 23.76 -11.96 -28.22
CA ASN A 487 22.77 -11.36 -27.32
C ASN A 487 23.30 -11.23 -25.87
N SER A 488 24.13 -12.16 -25.40
CA SER A 488 24.75 -12.08 -24.08
C SER A 488 25.78 -10.95 -23.97
N GLU A 489 26.58 -10.73 -25.01
CA GLU A 489 27.58 -9.66 -25.08
C GLU A 489 26.91 -8.28 -25.20
N VAL A 490 25.84 -8.17 -26.00
CA VAL A 490 25.03 -6.95 -26.11
C VAL A 490 24.29 -6.64 -24.80
N SER A 491 23.83 -7.65 -24.08
CA SER A 491 23.20 -7.49 -22.76
C SER A 491 24.21 -7.04 -21.69
N GLY A 492 25.45 -7.55 -21.73
CA GLY A 492 26.53 -7.11 -20.85
C GLY A 492 26.92 -5.65 -21.08
N ALA A 493 27.07 -5.24 -22.35
CA ALA A 493 27.38 -3.86 -22.71
C ALA A 493 26.27 -2.87 -22.32
N LYS A 494 24.99 -3.25 -22.47
CA LYS A 494 23.84 -2.44 -22.01
C LYS A 494 23.82 -2.27 -20.48
N LEU A 495 24.13 -3.34 -19.74
CA LEU A 495 24.18 -3.28 -18.27
C LEU A 495 25.31 -2.38 -17.77
N GLN A 496 26.47 -2.40 -18.45
CA GLN A 496 27.60 -1.53 -18.13
C GLN A 496 27.27 -0.05 -18.39
N MET A 497 26.67 0.27 -19.55
CA MET A 497 26.20 1.63 -19.85
C MET A 497 25.16 2.14 -18.84
N MET A 498 24.26 1.28 -18.35
CA MET A 498 23.26 1.68 -17.33
C MET A 498 23.92 1.98 -15.98
N LYS A 499 24.93 1.20 -15.58
CA LYS A 499 25.71 1.45 -14.36
C LYS A 499 26.49 2.76 -14.43
N GLU A 500 27.12 3.05 -15.57
CA GLU A 500 27.84 4.30 -15.80
C GLU A 500 26.91 5.52 -15.76
N ARG A 501 25.73 5.44 -16.39
CA ARG A 501 24.70 6.50 -16.30
C ARG A 501 24.15 6.69 -14.89
N GLN A 502 23.98 5.63 -14.11
CA GLN A 502 23.57 5.75 -12.70
C GLN A 502 24.66 6.37 -11.83
N ALA A 503 25.93 6.06 -12.08
CA ALA A 503 27.06 6.67 -11.38
C ALA A 503 27.17 8.17 -11.71
N GLU A 504 27.02 8.56 -12.98
CA GLU A 504 26.97 9.97 -13.39
C GLU A 504 25.79 10.72 -12.76
N LYS A 505 24.62 10.08 -12.67
CA LYS A 505 23.43 10.66 -12.04
C LYS A 505 23.65 10.89 -10.54
N LYS A 506 24.19 9.89 -9.82
CA LYS A 506 24.52 10.03 -8.39
C LYS A 506 25.58 11.11 -8.14
N MET A 507 26.59 11.23 -9.02
CA MET A 507 27.58 12.30 -8.92
C MET A 507 26.96 13.68 -9.12
N LYS A 508 26.03 13.84 -10.06
CA LYS A 508 25.30 15.11 -10.27
C LYS A 508 24.41 15.46 -9.07
N GLU A 509 23.65 14.51 -8.56
CA GLU A 509 22.79 14.70 -7.37
C GLU A 509 23.61 15.09 -6.14
N GLN A 510 24.78 14.46 -5.94
CA GLN A 510 25.68 14.79 -4.84
C GLN A 510 26.31 16.19 -5.00
N GLN A 511 26.58 16.63 -6.23
CA GLN A 511 27.09 17.96 -6.56
C GLN A 511 26.02 19.06 -6.43
N GLU A 512 24.77 18.77 -6.75
CA GLU A 512 23.62 19.67 -6.55
C GLU A 512 23.31 19.87 -5.05
N SER A 513 23.38 18.79 -4.25
CA SER A 513 23.21 18.85 -2.79
C SER A 513 24.26 19.74 -2.12
N THR A 514 25.53 19.68 -2.55
CA THR A 514 26.59 20.53 -1.98
C THR A 514 26.45 22.00 -2.38
N GLN A 515 25.90 22.28 -3.57
CA GLN A 515 25.63 23.65 -4.01
C GLN A 515 24.47 24.28 -3.23
N HIS A 516 23.43 23.50 -2.93
CA HIS A 516 22.28 23.96 -2.17
C HIS A 516 22.67 24.38 -0.75
N GLU A 517 23.45 23.56 -0.06
CA GLU A 517 23.97 23.87 1.29
C GLU A 517 24.84 25.14 1.30
N ALA A 518 25.69 25.32 0.30
CA ALA A 518 26.55 26.49 0.18
C ALA A 518 25.77 27.80 -0.05
N VAL A 519 24.68 27.76 -0.83
CA VAL A 519 23.80 28.91 -1.06
C VAL A 519 23.06 29.31 0.21
N ILE A 520 22.51 28.33 0.94
CA ILE A 520 21.83 28.56 2.21
C ILE A 520 22.78 29.19 3.23
N GLN A 521 24.00 28.63 3.37
CA GLN A 521 25.00 29.16 4.29
C GLN A 521 25.38 30.62 3.94
N CYS A 522 25.59 30.91 2.67
CA CYS A 522 25.91 32.27 2.19
C CYS A 522 24.77 33.28 2.39
N ALA A 523 23.52 32.81 2.38
CA ALA A 523 22.33 33.64 2.63
C ALA A 523 22.14 33.94 4.12
N LEU A 524 22.39 32.94 4.99
CA LEU A 524 22.38 33.12 6.44
C LEU A 524 23.47 34.11 6.89
N GLU A 525 24.68 34.00 6.32
CA GLU A 525 25.77 34.95 6.57
C GLU A 525 25.47 36.38 6.08
N ALA A 526 24.58 36.51 5.10
CA ALA A 526 24.11 37.81 4.63
C ALA A 526 22.98 38.40 5.49
N GLY A 527 22.52 37.69 6.54
CA GLY A 527 21.45 38.15 7.43
C GLY A 527 20.05 37.88 6.91
N ILE A 528 19.87 36.94 5.97
CA ILE A 528 18.55 36.51 5.51
C ILE A 528 17.95 35.57 6.56
N GLU A 529 16.85 35.99 7.18
CA GLU A 529 16.21 35.20 8.23
C GLU A 529 15.54 33.93 7.68
N PRO A 530 15.72 32.76 8.33
CA PRO A 530 14.99 31.55 7.98
C PRO A 530 13.48 31.78 7.96
N GLY A 531 12.83 31.40 6.86
CA GLY A 531 11.38 31.56 6.67
C GLY A 531 10.93 32.92 6.11
N SER A 532 11.86 33.86 5.87
CA SER A 532 11.57 35.06 5.07
C SER A 532 11.26 34.71 3.60
N PRO A 533 10.55 35.57 2.85
CA PRO A 533 10.35 35.39 1.41
C PRO A 533 11.68 35.21 0.65
N GLU A 534 12.70 35.99 1.01
CA GLU A 534 14.05 35.86 0.44
C GLU A 534 14.71 34.50 0.74
N TYR A 535 14.43 33.90 1.91
CA TYR A 535 14.93 32.57 2.27
C TYR A 535 14.24 31.47 1.48
N LEU A 536 12.92 31.56 1.28
CA LEU A 536 12.16 30.58 0.50
C LEU A 536 12.54 30.63 -0.99
N ALA A 537 12.89 31.81 -1.51
CA ALA A 537 13.37 31.99 -2.87
C ALA A 537 14.71 31.30 -3.17
N LEU A 538 15.51 30.96 -2.13
CA LEU A 538 16.76 30.22 -2.30
C LEU A 538 16.53 28.82 -2.88
N GLY A 539 15.40 28.19 -2.55
CA GLY A 539 15.03 26.87 -3.08
C GLY A 539 14.88 26.89 -4.61
N TYR A 540 14.24 27.94 -5.13
CA TYR A 540 14.07 28.17 -6.57
C TYR A 540 15.39 28.56 -7.25
N LEU A 541 16.20 29.40 -6.58
CA LEU A 541 17.50 29.84 -7.08
C LEU A 541 18.50 28.70 -7.23
N CYS A 542 18.45 27.69 -6.36
CA CYS A 542 19.28 26.48 -6.45
C CYS A 542 18.87 25.52 -7.57
N GLY A 543 17.66 25.65 -8.12
CA GLY A 543 17.20 24.88 -9.29
C GLY A 543 17.81 25.33 -10.62
N SER A 544 18.53 26.47 -10.64
CA SER A 544 19.16 27.02 -11.84
C SER A 544 20.66 27.21 -11.66
N ALA A 545 21.46 26.31 -12.26
CA ALA A 545 22.92 26.34 -12.19
C ALA A 545 23.55 27.67 -12.65
N ILE A 546 22.89 28.39 -13.57
CA ILE A 546 23.33 29.71 -14.04
C ILE A 546 23.11 30.76 -12.95
N MET A 547 21.94 30.75 -12.31
CA MET A 547 21.59 31.71 -11.27
C MET A 547 22.40 31.48 -9.99
N THR A 548 22.63 30.22 -9.63
CA THR A 548 23.53 29.86 -8.53
C THR A 548 24.95 30.38 -8.75
N ARG A 549 25.51 30.25 -9.96
CA ARG A 549 26.84 30.80 -10.29
C ARG A 549 26.89 32.32 -10.24
N LEU A 550 25.82 32.99 -10.67
CA LEU A 550 25.73 34.45 -10.60
C LEU A 550 25.60 34.95 -9.16
N PHE A 551 24.85 34.22 -8.32
CA PHE A 551 24.75 34.49 -6.88
C PHE A 551 26.12 34.45 -6.19
N PHE A 552 26.95 33.45 -6.49
CA PHE A 552 28.31 33.37 -5.93
C PHE A 552 29.29 34.43 -6.46
N LYS A 553 28.94 35.20 -7.50
CA LYS A 553 29.72 36.37 -7.92
C LYS A 553 29.47 37.62 -7.06
N CYS A 554 28.41 37.62 -6.24
CA CYS A 554 28.14 38.70 -5.29
C CYS A 554 29.12 38.62 -4.11
N GLN A 555 29.93 39.67 -3.95
CA GLN A 555 31.03 39.70 -2.99
C GLN A 555 30.61 40.25 -1.62
N THR A 556 29.50 40.99 -1.53
CA THR A 556 28.99 41.54 -0.26
C THR A 556 27.60 41.01 0.09
N PRO A 557 27.23 40.99 1.39
CA PRO A 557 25.87 40.66 1.84
C PRO A 557 24.77 41.44 1.13
N GLU A 558 24.98 42.75 0.93
CA GLU A 558 24.00 43.64 0.29
C GLU A 558 23.80 43.29 -1.18
N GLN A 559 24.88 42.89 -1.87
CA GLN A 559 24.80 42.43 -3.26
C GLN A 559 24.03 41.10 -3.38
N ARG A 560 24.19 40.19 -2.42
CA ARG A 560 23.49 38.89 -2.39
C ARG A 560 21.99 39.08 -2.14
N ILE A 561 21.62 39.93 -1.19
CA ILE A 561 20.21 40.27 -0.92
C ILE A 561 19.58 40.96 -2.14
N ALA A 562 20.28 41.93 -2.74
CA ALA A 562 19.80 42.62 -3.94
C ALA A 562 19.64 41.66 -5.14
N PHE A 563 20.52 40.67 -5.27
CA PHE A 563 20.42 39.64 -6.29
C PHE A 563 19.17 38.78 -6.10
N ILE A 564 18.93 38.29 -4.88
CA ILE A 564 17.75 37.46 -4.56
C ILE A 564 16.45 38.24 -4.81
N ARG A 565 16.36 39.49 -4.37
CA ARG A 565 15.16 40.32 -4.61
C ARG A 565 14.91 40.59 -6.09
N ARG A 566 15.96 40.78 -6.89
CA ARG A 566 15.83 40.91 -8.34
C ARG A 566 15.41 39.61 -9.00
N TYR A 567 15.93 38.49 -8.52
CA TYR A 567 15.55 37.16 -9.01
C TYR A 567 14.08 36.86 -8.70
N MET A 568 13.64 37.09 -7.46
CA MET A 568 12.24 36.96 -7.06
C MET A 568 11.30 37.78 -7.95
N LYS A 569 11.66 39.05 -8.22
CA LYS A 569 10.88 39.91 -9.11
C LYS A 569 10.86 39.43 -10.56
N ALA A 570 11.94 38.81 -11.06
CA ALA A 570 12.01 38.28 -12.42
C ALA A 570 11.17 37.01 -12.59
N GLU A 571 11.06 36.20 -11.55
CA GLU A 571 10.34 34.92 -11.54
C GLU A 571 8.91 35.04 -10.95
N ASN A 572 8.44 36.25 -10.64
CA ASN A 572 7.15 36.50 -9.97
C ASN A 572 6.96 35.70 -8.67
N LEU A 573 8.02 35.60 -7.87
CA LEU A 573 8.02 34.99 -6.54
C LEU A 573 7.79 36.10 -5.50
N ASP A 574 6.54 36.49 -5.27
CA ASP A 574 6.16 37.48 -4.25
C ASP A 574 5.97 36.85 -2.85
#